data_AF-A0A7X8Y7I5-F1
#
_entry.id   AF-A0A7X8Y7I5-F1
#
_cell.length_a   1.000
_cell.length_b   1.000
_cell.length_c   1.000
_cell.angle_alpha   90.00
_cell.angle_beta   90.00
_cell.angle_gamma   90.00
#
_symmetry.space_group_name_H-M   'P 1'
#
loop_
_entity.id
_entity.type
_entity.pdbx_description
1 polymer ?
#
loop_
_entity_poly.entity_id
_entity_poly.type
_entity_poly.pdbx_seq_one_letter_code
_entity_poly.pdbx_strand_id
1 'polypeptide(L)'
;MSKSDLANLIEAFDRLAAAGFSMGGEWQAVHEICQSHEGEKPFDWGHAVCHRIEGDDWNADYWYRRAGKRRGGGSVAEEWAAMKAELSTMI
;
A
#
# COMPACT_ATOMS: atom_id res chain seq x y z
N MET A 1 -2.41 11.11 -10.23
CA MET A 1 -2.92 11.10 -8.86
C MET A 1 -3.49 12.45 -8.45
N SER A 2 -4.79 12.45 -8.17
CA SER A 2 -5.49 13.53 -7.49
C SER A 2 -5.40 13.37 -5.96
N LYS A 3 -5.71 14.43 -5.22
CA LYS A 3 -5.85 14.37 -3.74
C LYS A 3 -6.94 13.38 -3.31
N SER A 4 -8.00 13.25 -4.11
CA SER A 4 -9.07 12.29 -3.87
C SER A 4 -8.59 10.85 -4.02
N ASP A 5 -7.71 10.58 -4.99
CA ASP A 5 -7.15 9.23 -5.18
C ASP A 5 -6.31 8.81 -3.98
N LEU A 6 -5.51 9.74 -3.42
CA LEU A 6 -4.76 9.50 -2.19
C LEU A 6 -5.65 9.28 -0.97
N ALA A 7 -6.70 10.08 -0.83
CA ALA A 7 -7.67 9.89 0.26
C ALA A 7 -8.34 8.51 0.17
N ASN A 8 -8.72 8.09 -1.05
CA ASN A 8 -9.30 6.77 -1.29
C ASN A 8 -8.31 5.64 -0.97
N LEU A 9 -7.04 5.78 -1.36
CA LEU A 9 -5.99 4.83 -1.01
C LEU A 9 -5.82 4.70 0.51
N ILE A 10 -5.80 5.83 1.22
CA ILE A 10 -5.67 5.84 2.69
C ILE A 10 -6.88 5.16 3.35
N GLU A 11 -8.08 5.47 2.90
CA GLU A 11 -9.30 4.85 3.44
C GLU A 11 -9.32 3.34 3.20
N ALA A 12 -8.93 2.88 2.01
CA ALA A 12 -8.85 1.45 1.70
C ALA A 12 -7.84 0.72 2.60
N PHE A 13 -6.67 1.32 2.83
CA PHE A 13 -5.68 0.77 3.75
C PHE A 13 -6.14 0.77 5.22
N ASP A 14 -6.91 1.77 5.66
CA ASP A 14 -7.52 1.77 6.99
C ASP A 14 -8.49 0.59 7.18
N ARG A 15 -9.28 0.27 6.15
CA ARG A 15 -10.16 -0.92 6.17
C ARG A 15 -9.37 -2.22 6.18
N LEU A 16 -8.31 -2.31 5.38
CA LEU A 16 -7.40 -3.45 5.38
C LEU A 16 -6.72 -3.64 6.75
N ALA A 17 -6.32 -2.54 7.40
CA ALA A 17 -5.79 -2.56 8.76
C ALA A 17 -6.83 -3.07 9.77
N ALA A 18 -8.08 -2.61 9.67
CA ALA A 18 -9.18 -3.10 10.49
C ALA A 18 -9.49 -4.60 10.26
N ALA A 19 -9.24 -5.11 9.05
CA ALA A 19 -9.31 -6.52 8.70
C ALA A 19 -8.04 -7.33 9.09
N GLY A 20 -7.10 -6.72 9.81
CA GLY A 20 -5.91 -7.38 10.33
C GLY A 20 -4.83 -7.66 9.29
N PHE A 21 -4.79 -6.90 8.19
CA PHE A 21 -3.83 -7.07 7.09
C PHE A 21 -3.78 -8.52 6.57
N SER A 22 -4.96 -9.11 6.38
CA SER A 22 -5.11 -10.45 5.82
C SER A 22 -5.54 -10.36 4.36
N MET A 23 -5.16 -11.36 3.55
CA MET A 23 -5.73 -11.52 2.22
C MET A 23 -7.26 -11.70 2.33
N GLY A 24 -8.01 -11.02 1.46
CA GLY A 24 -9.47 -10.97 1.52
C GLY A 24 -10.03 -9.78 0.75
N GLY A 25 -11.29 -9.42 1.01
CA GLY A 25 -11.99 -8.35 0.28
C GLY A 25 -11.29 -6.98 0.38
N GLU A 26 -10.86 -6.58 1.58
CA GLU A 26 -10.17 -5.29 1.76
C GLU A 26 -8.78 -5.29 1.12
N TRP A 27 -8.08 -6.43 1.12
CA TRP A 27 -6.80 -6.57 0.42
C TRP A 27 -7.00 -6.43 -1.10
N GLN A 28 -8.03 -7.09 -1.64
CA GLN A 28 -8.38 -7.00 -3.06
C GLN A 28 -8.73 -5.55 -3.46
N ALA A 29 -9.50 -4.85 -2.63
CA ALA A 29 -9.86 -3.45 -2.87
C ALA A 29 -8.62 -2.54 -2.94
N VAL A 30 -7.68 -2.68 -1.99
CA VAL A 30 -6.42 -1.93 -2.02
C VAL A 30 -5.61 -2.30 -3.28
N HIS A 31 -5.50 -3.59 -3.59
CA HIS A 31 -4.74 -4.07 -4.73
C HIS A 31 -5.31 -3.55 -6.06
N GLU A 32 -6.63 -3.51 -6.23
CA GLU A 32 -7.31 -2.96 -7.41
C GLU A 32 -7.09 -1.45 -7.56
N ILE A 33 -7.20 -0.69 -6.45
CA ILE A 33 -6.88 0.74 -6.44
C ILE A 33 -5.44 0.94 -6.91
N CYS A 34 -4.48 0.22 -6.31
CA CYS A 34 -3.07 0.33 -6.68
C CYS A 34 -2.82 -0.05 -8.15
N GLN A 35 -3.47 -1.12 -8.63
CA GLN A 35 -3.38 -1.58 -10.02
C GLN A 35 -3.87 -0.53 -11.03
N SER A 36 -4.93 0.22 -10.70
CA SER A 36 -5.44 1.28 -11.57
C SER A 36 -4.51 2.51 -11.66
N HIS A 37 -3.53 2.63 -10.76
CA HIS A 37 -2.60 3.75 -10.63
C HIS A 37 -1.13 3.33 -10.70
N GLU A 38 -0.81 2.17 -11.30
CA GLU A 38 0.57 1.69 -11.44
C GLU A 38 1.47 2.74 -12.10
N GLY A 39 2.67 2.93 -11.54
CA GLY A 39 3.65 3.93 -11.97
C GLY A 39 3.60 5.22 -11.15
N GLU A 40 2.55 5.41 -10.36
CA GLU A 40 2.46 6.48 -9.38
C GLU A 40 3.00 5.99 -8.03
N LYS A 41 4.07 6.64 -7.53
CA LYS A 41 4.84 6.11 -6.38
C LYS A 41 4.02 5.74 -5.14
N PRO A 42 3.00 6.50 -4.71
CA PRO A 42 2.14 6.11 -3.59
C PRO A 42 1.40 4.79 -3.80
N PHE A 43 0.91 4.56 -5.01
CA PHE A 43 0.16 3.36 -5.38
C PHE A 43 1.09 2.18 -5.60
N ASP A 44 2.27 2.40 -6.19
CA ASP A 44 3.32 1.39 -6.27
C ASP A 44 3.79 0.95 -4.87
N TRP A 45 3.80 1.86 -3.88
CA TRP A 45 4.08 1.48 -2.48
C TRP A 45 2.94 0.65 -1.88
N GLY A 46 1.68 1.03 -2.13
CA GLY A 46 0.51 0.25 -1.74
C GLY A 46 0.52 -1.18 -2.32
N HIS A 47 0.89 -1.32 -3.60
CA HIS A 47 1.08 -2.62 -4.25
C HIS A 47 2.17 -3.45 -3.59
N ALA A 48 3.29 -2.82 -3.23
CA ALA A 48 4.36 -3.50 -2.51
C ALA A 48 3.88 -4.08 -1.17
N VAL A 49 3.08 -3.31 -0.42
CA VAL A 49 2.50 -3.78 0.85
C VAL A 49 1.50 -4.92 0.62
N CYS A 50 0.71 -4.90 -0.46
CA CYS A 50 -0.21 -5.99 -0.78
C CYS A 50 0.53 -7.31 -1.02
N HIS A 51 1.59 -7.31 -1.82
CA HIS A 51 2.40 -8.53 -2.06
C HIS A 51 3.19 -8.96 -0.82
N ARG A 52 3.56 -8.01 0.04
CA ARG A 52 4.14 -8.32 1.34
C ARG A 52 3.15 -9.06 2.26
N ILE A 53 1.88 -8.70 2.24
CA ILE A 53 0.81 -9.40 2.97
C ILE A 53 0.57 -10.81 2.39
N GLU A 54 0.63 -10.94 1.07
CA GLU A 54 0.51 -12.23 0.35
C GLU A 54 1.68 -13.19 0.63
N GLY A 55 2.85 -12.65 1.00
CA GLY A 55 4.07 -13.42 1.21
C GLY A 55 4.92 -13.60 -0.06
N ASP A 56 4.58 -12.89 -1.14
CA ASP A 56 5.40 -12.83 -2.36
C ASP A 56 6.48 -11.75 -2.22
N ASP A 57 7.53 -12.09 -1.48
CA ASP A 57 8.65 -11.20 -1.18
C ASP A 57 9.34 -10.65 -2.44
N TRP A 58 9.45 -11.46 -3.50
CA TRP A 58 10.13 -11.05 -4.73
C TRP A 58 9.34 -9.98 -5.47
N ASN A 59 8.03 -10.16 -5.57
CA ASN A 59 7.16 -9.19 -6.22
C ASN A 59 6.98 -7.94 -5.35
N ALA A 60 6.86 -8.10 -4.02
CA ALA A 60 6.88 -6.97 -3.09
C ALA A 60 8.14 -6.11 -3.29
N ASP A 61 9.33 -6.73 -3.33
CA ASP A 61 10.60 -6.02 -3.54
C ASP A 61 10.65 -5.30 -4.92
N TYR A 62 10.07 -5.90 -5.96
CA TYR A 62 9.90 -5.24 -7.26
C TYR A 62 9.09 -3.95 -7.16
N TRP A 63 7.93 -3.98 -6.49
CA TRP A 63 7.06 -2.82 -6.31
C TRP A 63 7.65 -1.77 -5.35
N TYR A 64 8.32 -2.19 -4.28
CA TYR A 64 9.06 -1.27 -3.41
C TYR A 64 10.08 -0.45 -4.21
N ARG A 65 10.82 -1.11 -5.10
CA ARG A 65 11.78 -0.42 -5.96
C ARG A 65 11.10 0.58 -6.89
N ARG A 66 9.93 0.25 -7.46
CA ARG A 66 9.15 1.19 -8.28
C ARG A 66 8.68 2.42 -7.49
N ALA A 67 8.25 2.21 -6.26
CA ALA A 67 7.91 3.29 -5.32
C ALA A 67 9.11 4.13 -4.87
N GLY A 68 10.35 3.72 -5.17
CA GLY A 68 11.57 4.34 -4.65
C GLY A 68 11.80 4.08 -3.16
N LYS A 69 11.25 2.98 -2.63
CA LYS A 69 11.34 2.53 -1.25
C LYS A 69 12.11 1.22 -1.16
N ARG A 70 12.35 0.74 0.07
CA ARG A 70 12.83 -0.62 0.36
C ARG A 70 11.85 -1.26 1.32
N ARG A 71 11.69 -2.58 1.24
CA ARG A 71 10.88 -3.32 2.19
C ARG A 71 11.40 -3.10 3.61
N GLY A 72 10.51 -2.69 4.52
CA GLY A 72 10.83 -2.47 5.92
C GLY A 72 11.03 -3.78 6.68
N GLY A 73 11.85 -3.75 7.74
CA GLY A 73 12.05 -4.90 8.64
C GLY A 73 10.99 -5.05 9.74
N GLY A 74 10.17 -4.02 9.99
CA GLY A 74 9.06 -4.05 10.95
C GLY A 74 7.78 -4.63 10.36
N SER A 75 6.73 -4.79 11.16
CA SER A 75 5.42 -5.29 10.74
C SER A 75 4.76 -4.45 9.61
N VAL A 76 3.79 -5.04 8.92
CA VAL A 76 2.94 -4.33 7.94
C VAL A 76 2.17 -3.17 8.61
N ALA A 77 1.78 -3.31 9.88
CA ALA A 77 1.09 -2.26 10.62
C ALA A 77 1.98 -1.03 10.87
N GLU A 78 3.25 -1.24 11.24
CA GLU A 78 4.22 -0.16 11.41
C GLU A 78 4.50 0.55 10.08
N GLU A 79 4.61 -0.23 9.00
CA GLU A 79 4.78 0.33 7.67
C GLU A 79 3.55 1.12 7.21
N TRP A 80 2.34 0.61 7.44
CA TRP A 80 1.11 1.33 7.15
C TRP A 80 1.06 2.66 7.90
N ALA A 81 1.38 2.68 9.20
CA ALA A 81 1.39 3.91 9.98
C ALA A 81 2.35 4.97 9.40
N ALA A 82 3.55 4.54 8.98
CA ALA A 82 4.53 5.42 8.34
C ALA A 82 4.05 5.91 6.97
N MET A 83 3.50 5.02 6.14
CA MET A 83 2.94 5.35 4.84
C MET A 83 1.79 6.34 4.96
N LYS A 84 0.82 6.08 5.85
CA LYS A 84 -0.31 6.97 6.11
C LYS A 84 0.13 8.38 6.49
N ALA A 85 1.12 8.50 7.39
CA ALA A 85 1.65 9.79 7.80
C ALA A 85 2.28 10.55 6.61
N GLU A 86 3.06 9.86 5.77
CA GLU A 86 3.68 10.47 4.58
C GLU A 86 2.63 10.91 3.56
N LEU A 87 1.68 10.03 3.21
CA LEU A 87 0.63 10.32 2.23
C LEU A 87 -0.31 11.44 2.68
N SER A 88 -0.57 11.55 3.98
CA SER A 88 -1.41 12.63 4.53
C SER A 88 -0.80 14.02 4.32
N THR A 89 0.51 14.13 4.11
CA THR A 89 1.15 15.42 3.79
C THR A 89 0.93 15.87 2.34
N MET A 90 0.45 14.97 1.48
CA MET A 90 0.25 15.17 0.05
C MET A 90 -1.21 15.48 -0.32
N ILE A 91 -2.12 15.44 0.66
CA ILE A 91 -3.56 15.77 0.54
C ILE A 91 -3.79 17.20 1.02
#